data_AF-A0A560R1A5-F1
#
_entry.id   AF-A0A560R1A5-F1
#
_cell.length_a   1.000
_cell.length_b   1.000
_cell.length_c   1.000
_cell.angle_alpha   90.00
_cell.angle_beta   90.00
_cell.angle_gamma   90.00
#
_symmetry.space_group_name_H-M   'P 1'
#
loop_
_entity.id
_entity.type
_entity.pdbx_description
1 polymer ?
#
loop_
_entity_poly.entity_id
_entity_poly.type
_entity_poly.pdbx_seq_one_letter_code
_entity_poly.pdbx_strand_id
1 'polypeptide(L)'
;METKPDGGPAFPMPAEQCVYDSSQGMIGTEGYGRHAEYGMSLRDYFAAKCDVSQYVPVDVFYRTYGRNPAASELAEMIATIRYIEADAMLAARSA
;
A
#
# COMPACT_ATOMS: atom_id res chain seq x y z
N MET A 1 7.70 13.63 -12.31
CA MET A 1 7.35 13.26 -10.93
C MET A 1 7.98 11.90 -10.71
N GLU A 2 9.07 11.83 -9.95
CA GLU A 2 9.76 10.56 -9.68
C GLU A 2 8.82 9.63 -8.91
N THR A 3 8.67 8.40 -9.38
CA THR A 3 7.92 7.35 -8.69
C THR A 3 8.73 6.90 -7.47
N LYS A 4 8.19 7.06 -6.26
CA LYS A 4 8.83 6.53 -5.04
C LYS A 4 8.97 5.00 -5.14
N PRO A 5 10.08 4.41 -4.64
CA PRO A 5 10.22 2.96 -4.60
C PRO A 5 9.12 2.35 -3.74
N ASP A 6 8.44 1.34 -4.29
CA ASP A 6 7.27 0.69 -3.69
C ASP A 6 7.64 -0.56 -2.85
N GLY A 7 8.92 -0.91 -2.82
CA GLY A 7 9.46 -2.05 -2.06
C GLY A 7 9.25 -3.40 -2.74
N GLY A 8 8.76 -3.45 -3.98
CA GLY A 8 8.45 -4.69 -4.70
C GLY A 8 7.16 -5.36 -4.23
N PRO A 9 6.90 -6.61 -4.64
CA PRO A 9 5.65 -7.31 -4.30
C PRO A 9 5.56 -7.61 -2.80
N ALA A 10 4.40 -7.33 -2.18
CA ALA A 10 4.16 -7.64 -0.77
C ALA A 10 4.25 -9.15 -0.47
N PHE A 11 3.86 -9.97 -1.45
CA PHE A 11 3.87 -11.43 -1.38
C PHE A 11 4.71 -11.99 -2.55
N PRO A 12 6.03 -12.10 -2.38
CA PRO A 12 6.90 -12.61 -3.44
C PRO A 12 6.65 -14.11 -3.67
N MET A 13 6.42 -14.49 -4.93
CA MET A 13 6.39 -15.91 -5.31
C MET A 13 7.81 -16.42 -5.59
N PRO A 14 8.14 -17.68 -5.23
CA PRO A 14 9.40 -18.30 -5.63
C PRO A 14 9.55 -18.30 -7.15
N ALA A 15 10.74 -17.97 -7.67
CA ALA A 15 11.01 -17.87 -9.10
C ALA A 15 10.70 -19.17 -9.87
N GLU A 16 10.82 -20.33 -9.20
CA GLU A 16 10.53 -21.66 -9.75
C GLU A 16 9.05 -21.89 -10.06
N GLN A 17 8.14 -21.09 -9.50
CA GLN A 17 6.70 -21.19 -9.72
C GLN A 17 6.19 -20.23 -10.81
N CYS A 18 7.07 -19.41 -11.39
CA CYS A 18 6.75 -18.53 -12.53
C CYS A 18 6.89 -19.28 -13.86
N VAL A 19 6.04 -20.29 -14.12
CA VAL A 19 6.08 -21.04 -15.38
C VAL A 19 5.33 -20.28 -16.49
N TYR A 20 6.03 -19.88 -17.54
CA TYR A 20 5.45 -19.24 -18.71
C TYR A 20 4.98 -20.29 -19.75
N ASP A 21 3.74 -20.79 -19.65
CA ASP A 21 3.13 -21.56 -20.74
C ASP A 21 2.29 -20.69 -21.71
N SER A 22 2.61 -20.69 -23.00
CA SER A 22 1.94 -19.93 -24.06
C SER A 22 0.64 -20.58 -24.58
N SER A 23 0.28 -21.76 -24.09
CA SER A 23 -0.81 -22.58 -24.64
C SER A 23 -2.06 -22.70 -23.75
N GLN A 24 -2.03 -22.18 -22.53
CA GLN A 24 -3.17 -22.21 -21.61
C GLN A 24 -3.62 -20.80 -21.25
N GLY A 25 -4.81 -20.43 -21.70
CA GLY A 25 -5.59 -19.40 -21.02
C GLY A 25 -5.65 -19.77 -19.54
N MET A 26 -5.10 -18.90 -18.70
CA MET A 26 -4.79 -19.12 -17.28
C MET A 26 -5.91 -19.83 -16.52
N ILE A 27 -5.73 -21.11 -16.18
CA ILE A 27 -6.60 -21.79 -15.20
C ILE A 27 -5.74 -22.60 -14.22
N GLY A 28 -5.58 -22.03 -13.01
CA GLY A 28 -5.27 -22.69 -11.73
C GLY A 28 -3.77 -22.80 -11.38
N THR A 29 -3.21 -22.04 -10.44
CA THR A 29 -3.78 -21.38 -9.25
C THR A 29 -4.21 -19.94 -9.48
N GLU A 30 -5.50 -19.65 -9.32
CA GLU A 30 -6.10 -18.33 -9.48
C GLU A 30 -5.56 -17.34 -8.42
N GLY A 31 -4.64 -16.44 -8.78
CA GLY A 31 -4.36 -15.24 -7.99
C GLY A 31 -2.96 -14.62 -8.17
N TYR A 32 -1.89 -15.43 -8.22
CA TYR A 32 -0.52 -14.91 -8.20
C TYR A 32 0.35 -15.82 -9.05
N GLY A 33 0.86 -15.36 -10.19
CA GLY A 33 1.65 -16.27 -11.02
C GLY A 33 2.08 -15.81 -12.41
N ARG A 34 1.85 -14.56 -12.82
CA ARG A 34 2.44 -14.07 -14.08
C ARG A 34 2.75 -12.58 -14.15
N HIS A 35 2.63 -11.92 -13.01
CA HIS A 35 2.70 -10.50 -12.91
C HIS A 35 3.09 -10.12 -11.48
N ALA A 36 4.37 -10.19 -11.16
CA ALA A 36 4.88 -9.45 -9.99
C ALA A 36 4.54 -7.94 -10.10
N GLU A 37 4.20 -7.49 -11.32
CA GLU A 37 3.70 -6.18 -11.70
C GLU A 37 2.20 -5.93 -11.42
N TYR A 38 1.38 -6.94 -11.06
CA TYR A 38 -0.08 -6.80 -10.86
C TYR A 38 -0.55 -7.21 -9.44
N GLY A 39 0.38 -7.47 -8.52
CA GLY A 39 0.08 -7.70 -7.10
C GLY A 39 0.13 -6.41 -6.27
N MET A 40 -0.37 -6.46 -5.03
CA MET A 40 -0.20 -5.36 -4.07
C MET A 40 1.29 -5.13 -3.79
N SER A 41 1.76 -3.88 -3.93
CA SER A 41 3.14 -3.52 -3.57
C SER A 41 3.33 -3.61 -2.06
N LEU A 42 4.58 -3.78 -1.61
CA LEU A 42 4.90 -3.81 -0.18
C LEU A 42 4.50 -2.50 0.50
N ARG A 43 4.64 -1.37 -0.21
CA ARG A 43 4.17 -0.05 0.21
C ARG A 43 2.64 -0.02 0.42
N ASP A 44 1.87 -0.53 -0.54
CA ASP A 44 0.41 -0.58 -0.43
C ASP A 44 -0.04 -1.52 0.68
N TYR A 45 0.69 -2.62 0.89
CA TYR A 45 0.43 -3.54 1.99
C TYR A 45 0.65 -2.86 3.35
N PHE A 46 1.77 -2.16 3.55
CA PHE A 46 2.00 -1.40 4.78
C PHE A 46 0.95 -0.31 4.98
N ALA A 47 0.61 0.44 3.93
CA ALA A 47 -0.44 1.45 4.01
C ALA A 47 -1.80 0.85 4.38
N ALA A 48 -2.16 -0.33 3.85
CA ALA A 48 -3.39 -1.03 4.16
C ALA A 48 -3.42 -1.59 5.60
N LYS A 49 -2.26 -1.94 6.17
CA LYS A 49 -2.12 -2.47 7.53
C LYS A 49 -1.94 -1.40 8.59
N CYS A 50 -1.66 -0.16 8.21
CA CYS A 50 -1.56 0.98 9.10
C CYS A 50 -2.94 1.27 9.74
N ASP A 51 -3.01 1.06 11.06
CA ASP A 51 -4.20 1.31 11.87
C ASP A 51 -4.22 2.77 12.34
N VAL A 52 -5.01 3.59 11.65
CA VAL A 52 -5.20 4.99 11.99
C VAL A 52 -6.53 5.16 12.68
N SER A 53 -6.50 5.39 14.00
CA SER A 53 -7.70 5.77 14.75
C SER A 53 -8.25 7.09 14.22
N GLN A 54 -9.47 7.06 13.68
CA GLN A 54 -10.13 8.23 13.06
C GLN A 54 -10.23 9.46 13.98
N TYR A 55 -10.26 9.26 15.31
CA TYR A 55 -10.37 10.35 16.27
C TYR A 55 -9.10 11.21 16.32
N VAL A 56 -7.93 10.62 16.06
CA VAL A 56 -6.65 11.34 16.14
C VAL A 56 -6.51 12.35 14.98
N PRO A 57 -6.73 11.99 13.70
CA PRO A 57 -6.73 12.95 12.60
C PRO A 57 -7.78 14.05 12.73
N VAL A 58 -8.97 13.74 13.27
CA VAL A 58 -10.02 14.75 13.51
C VAL A 58 -9.54 15.82 14.48
N ASP A 59 -8.93 15.42 15.60
CA ASP A 59 -8.40 16.35 16.59
C ASP A 59 -7.26 17.21 16.02
N VAL A 60 -6.35 16.61 15.24
CA VAL A 60 -5.26 17.34 14.58
C VAL A 60 -5.82 18.34 13.57
N PHE A 61 -6.81 17.95 12.77
CA PHE A 61 -7.46 18.83 11.81
C PHE A 61 -8.13 20.01 12.52
N TYR A 62 -8.88 19.74 13.58
CA TYR A 62 -9.57 20.79 14.35
C TYR A 62 -8.58 21.80 14.95
N ARG A 63 -7.46 21.34 15.52
CA ARG A 63 -6.41 22.21 16.06
C ARG A 63 -5.74 23.07 14.99
N THR A 64 -5.69 22.59 13.75
CA THR A 64 -5.01 23.26 12.63
C THR A 64 -5.92 24.28 11.94
N TYR A 65 -7.21 23.95 11.75
CA TYR A 65 -8.15 24.73 10.95
C TYR A 65 -9.29 25.38 11.75
N GLY A 66 -9.41 25.08 13.04
CA GLY A 66 -10.46 25.63 13.91
C GLY A 66 -11.87 25.13 13.60
N ARG A 67 -12.01 24.04 12.84
CA ARG A 67 -13.29 23.43 12.46
C ARG A 67 -13.15 21.92 12.30
N ASN A 68 -14.27 21.20 12.30
CA ASN A 68 -14.29 19.79 11.94
C ASN A 68 -13.99 19.59 10.44
N PRO A 69 -13.32 18.48 10.07
CA PRO A 69 -13.11 18.14 8.67
C PRO A 69 -14.41 17.69 7.99
N ALA A 70 -14.51 17.94 6.70
CA ALA A 70 -15.43 17.19 5.84
C ALA A 70 -14.93 15.75 5.68
N ALA A 71 -15.83 14.84 5.27
CA ALA A 71 -15.49 13.42 5.11
C ALA A 71 -14.33 13.20 4.10
N SER A 72 -14.29 13.97 3.02
CA SER A 72 -13.22 13.90 2.02
C SER A 72 -11.87 14.34 2.60
N GLU A 73 -11.85 15.42 3.38
CA GLU A 73 -10.62 15.94 4.01
C GLU A 73 -10.07 14.95 5.04
N LEU A 74 -10.95 14.34 5.83
CA LEU A 74 -10.55 13.31 6.78
C LEU A 74 -9.99 12.08 6.07
N ALA A 75 -10.62 11.64 4.98
CA ALA A 75 -10.16 10.51 4.18
C ALA A 75 -8.77 10.78 3.55
N GLU A 76 -8.57 11.97 2.98
CA GLU A 76 -7.28 12.40 2.42
C GLU A 76 -6.18 12.44 3.48
N MET A 77 -6.50 12.97 4.67
CA MET A 77 -5.54 13.02 5.78
C MET A 77 -5.16 11.62 6.27
N ILE A 78 -6.13 10.71 6.42
CA ILE A 78 -5.86 9.32 6.80
C ILE A 78 -5.02 8.61 5.73
N ALA A 79 -5.35 8.78 4.45
CA ALA A 79 -4.57 8.19 3.35
C ALA A 79 -3.13 8.69 3.38
N THR A 80 -2.92 9.99 3.64
CA THR A 80 -1.59 10.59 3.76
C THR A 80 -0.81 9.98 4.91
N ILE A 81 -1.41 9.84 6.10
CA ILE A 81 -0.77 9.22 7.28
C ILE A 81 -0.33 7.79 6.97
N ARG A 82 -1.22 6.99 6.36
CA ARG A 82 -0.92 5.59 6.00
C ARG A 82 0.29 5.46 5.09
N TYR A 83 0.40 6.32 4.08
CA TYR A 83 1.55 6.30 3.18
C TYR A 83 2.83 6.86 3.80
N ILE A 84 2.74 7.79 4.75
CA ILE A 84 3.91 8.24 5.53
C ILE A 84 4.47 7.09 6.36
N GLU A 85 3.61 6.35 7.06
CA GLU A 85 4.05 5.19 7.84
C GLU A 85 4.60 4.07 6.95
N ALA A 86 3.96 3.79 5.83
CA ALA A 86 4.46 2.81 4.85
C ALA A 86 5.87 3.17 4.35
N ASP A 87 6.11 4.44 4.00
CA ASP A 87 7.42 4.92 3.57
C ASP A 87 8.47 4.76 4.69
N ALA A 88 8.11 5.03 5.94
CA ALA A 88 8.99 4.85 7.09
C ALA A 88 9.36 3.37 7.33
N MET A 89 8.41 2.45 7.16
CA MET A 89 8.66 1.01 7.27
C MET A 89 9.60 0.51 6.17
N LEU A 90 9.43 0.98 4.93
CA LEU A 90 10.33 0.65 3.82
C LEU A 90 11.76 1.17 4.06
N ALA A 91 11.88 2.40 4.56
CA ALA A 91 13.17 2.97 4.93
C ALA A 91 13.86 2.16 6.04
N ALA A 92 13.12 1.81 7.10
CA ALA A 92 13.66 1.00 8.21
C ALA A 92 14.10 -0.41 7.77
N ARG A 93 13.44 -1.01 6.78
CA ARG A 93 13.84 -2.32 6.22
C ARG A 93 15.11 -2.25 5.38
N SER A 94 15.40 -1.10 4.78
CA SER A 94 16.55 -0.92 3.89
C SER A 94 17.83 -0.51 4.63
N ALA A 95 17.76 -0.32 5.95
CA ALA A 95 18.86 0.01 6.85
C ALA A 95 19.53 -1.26 7.41
#